data_AF-A0A1J3H8E9-F1
#
_entry.id   AF-A0A1J3H8E9-F1
#
_cell.length_a   1.000
_cell.length_b   1.000
_cell.length_c   1.000
_cell.angle_alpha   90.00
_cell.angle_beta   90.00
_cell.angle_gamma   90.00
#
_symmetry.space_group_name_H-M   'P 1'
#
loop_
_entity.id
_entity.type
_entity.pdbx_description
1 polymer ?
#
loop_
_entity_poly.entity_id
_entity_poly.type
_entity_poly.pdbx_seq_one_letter_code
_entity_poly.pdbx_strand_id
1 'polypeptide(L)'
;TLTIGVVGMPGIGKTTLTKMLYEKWQHKFLRCVFLHDVRKMWKDCMMDRNILMRELLRDENVDQDVTDLSPESLKALLLSKKSLVVL
;
A
#
# COMPACT_ATOMS: atom_id res chain seq x y z
N THR A 1 2.39 -11.85 7.99
CA THR A 1 1.87 -10.47 7.95
C THR A 1 0.80 -10.32 9.02
N LEU A 2 0.63 -9.12 9.57
CA LEU A 2 -0.49 -8.80 10.46
C LEU A 2 -1.49 -7.96 9.64
N THR A 3 -2.76 -8.38 9.61
CA THR A 3 -3.83 -7.68 8.88
C THR A 3 -4.87 -7.18 9.86
N ILE A 4 -5.25 -5.92 9.76
CA ILE A 4 -6.25 -5.28 10.62
C ILE A 4 -7.37 -4.74 9.73
N GLY A 5 -8.61 -5.20 9.97
CA GLY A 5 -9.79 -4.69 9.28
C GLY A 5 -10.49 -3.62 10.10
N VAL A 6 -10.72 -2.44 9.51
CA VAL A 6 -11.51 -1.36 10.13
C VAL A 6 -12.92 -1.38 9.54
N VAL A 7 -13.93 -1.71 10.36
CA VAL A 7 -15.34 -1.87 9.95
C VAL A 7 -16.26 -0.95 10.74
N GLY A 8 -17.44 -0.64 10.18
CA GLY A 8 -18.41 0.27 10.80
C GLY A 8 -19.27 1.02 9.78
N MET A 9 -20.28 1.75 10.26
CA MET A 9 -21.24 2.49 9.44
C MET A 9 -20.57 3.50 8.48
N PRO A 10 -21.19 3.84 7.33
CA PRO A 10 -20.71 4.92 6.47
C PRO A 10 -20.57 6.24 7.24
N GLY A 11 -19.57 7.07 6.89
CA GLY A 11 -19.38 8.38 7.50
C GLY A 11 -18.74 8.41 8.91
N ILE A 12 -18.59 7.27 9.60
CA ILE A 12 -18.01 7.21 10.96
C ILE A 12 -16.50 7.55 11.05
N GLY A 13 -15.85 7.85 9.92
CA GLY A 13 -14.44 8.26 9.90
C GLY A 13 -13.41 7.14 9.78
N LYS A 14 -13.79 5.92 9.33
CA LYS A 14 -12.85 4.79 9.15
C LYS A 14 -11.62 5.15 8.31
N THR A 15 -11.83 5.73 7.13
CA THR A 15 -10.75 6.17 6.23
C THR A 15 -9.89 7.24 6.89
N THR A 16 -10.51 8.16 7.62
CA THR A 16 -9.80 9.22 8.37
C THR A 16 -8.90 8.62 9.46
N LEU A 17 -9.39 7.64 10.21
CA LEU A 17 -8.61 6.94 11.23
C LEU A 17 -7.40 6.23 10.62
N THR A 18 -7.60 5.49 9.52
CA THR A 18 -6.50 4.77 8.87
C THR A 18 -5.48 5.74 8.26
N LYS A 19 -5.92 6.88 7.72
CA LYS A 19 -5.03 7.95 7.24
C LYS A 19 -4.17 8.53 8.37
N MET A 20 -4.76 8.89 9.50
CA MET A 20 -4.01 9.38 10.66
C MET A 20 -3.03 8.34 11.21
N LEU A 21 -3.42 7.06 11.21
CA LEU A 21 -2.52 5.96 11.58
C LEU A 21 -1.33 5.88 10.62
N TYR A 22 -1.57 5.96 9.31
CA TYR A 22 -0.50 5.98 8.32
C TYR A 22 0.47 7.15 8.57
N GLU A 23 -0.04 8.38 8.66
CA GLU A 23 0.78 9.58 8.88
C GLU A 23 1.61 9.49 10.17
N LYS A 24 1.03 8.95 11.25
CA LYS A 24 1.69 8.81 12.54
C LYS A 24 2.77 7.72 12.56
N TRP A 25 2.61 6.65 11.77
CA TRP A 25 3.47 5.47 11.88
C TRP A 25 4.39 5.24 10.69
N GLN A 26 4.14 5.87 9.54
CA GLN A 26 4.91 5.68 8.30
C GLN A 26 6.43 5.72 8.51
N HIS A 27 6.94 6.68 9.29
CA HIS A 27 8.36 6.86 9.56
C HIS A 27 9.02 5.70 10.35
N LYS A 28 8.22 4.79 10.93
CA LYS A 28 8.71 3.60 11.65
C LYS A 28 8.79 2.35 10.77
N PHE A 29 8.46 2.48 9.49
CA PHE A 29 8.49 1.42 8.50
C PHE A 29 9.44 1.82 7.37
N LEU A 30 10.18 0.85 6.85
CA LEU A 30 11.15 1.08 5.78
C LEU A 30 10.45 1.27 4.43
N ARG A 31 9.26 0.70 4.29
CA ARG A 31 8.39 0.89 3.12
C ARG A 31 7.00 1.21 3.60
N CYS A 32 6.39 2.24 3.05
CA CYS A 32 5.03 2.62 3.43
C CYS A 32 4.24 3.04 2.20
N VAL A 33 2.99 2.59 2.08
CA VAL A 33 2.08 3.00 1.01
C VAL A 33 0.69 3.22 1.56
N PHE A 34 0.05 4.29 1.09
CA PHE A 34 -1.34 4.61 1.35
C PHE A 34 -2.10 4.66 0.03
N LEU A 35 -2.79 3.57 -0.31
CA LEU A 35 -3.66 3.53 -1.48
C LEU A 35 -5.02 4.09 -1.10
N HIS A 36 -5.23 5.37 -1.41
CA HIS A 36 -6.51 6.01 -1.20
C HIS A 36 -7.54 5.51 -2.23
N ASP A 37 -8.70 5.05 -1.74
CA ASP A 37 -9.88 4.74 -2.57
C ASP A 37 -9.62 3.68 -3.65
N VAL A 38 -9.10 2.53 -3.19
CA VAL A 38 -8.95 1.28 -3.95
C VAL A 38 -10.21 0.93 -4.76
N ARG A 39 -11.40 1.25 -4.24
CA ARG A 39 -12.68 1.03 -4.93
C ARG A 39 -12.81 1.88 -6.19
N LYS A 40 -12.46 3.18 -6.11
CA LYS A 40 -12.47 4.06 -7.28
C LYS A 40 -11.41 3.63 -8.30
N MET A 41 -10.19 3.35 -7.85
CA MET A 41 -9.13 2.88 -8.73
C MET A 41 -9.52 1.62 -9.51
N TRP A 42 -10.22 0.68 -8.85
CA TRP A 42 -10.74 -0.53 -9.50
C TRP A 42 -11.77 -0.20 -10.58
N LYS A 43 -12.72 0.70 -10.26
CA LYS A 43 -13.77 1.11 -11.21
C LYS A 43 -13.22 1.83 -12.43
N ASP A 44 -12.19 2.63 -12.24
CA ASP A 44 -11.57 3.41 -13.32
C ASP A 44 -10.62 2.56 -14.18
N CYS A 45 -10.54 1.24 -13.95
CA CYS A 45 -9.56 0.32 -14.54
C CYS A 45 -8.09 0.79 -14.36
N MET A 46 -7.87 1.69 -13.41
CA MET A 46 -6.57 2.25 -13.06
C MET A 46 -5.83 1.39 -12.04
N MET A 47 -6.44 0.32 -11.54
CA MET A 47 -5.75 -0.67 -10.71
C MET A 47 -4.77 -1.49 -11.54
N ASP A 48 -3.66 -0.86 -11.87
CA ASP A 48 -2.47 -1.57 -12.27
C ASP A 48 -1.69 -1.93 -11.01
N ARG A 49 -1.31 -3.20 -10.89
CA ARG A 49 -0.40 -3.72 -9.85
C ARG A 49 0.88 -2.89 -9.76
N ASN A 50 1.28 -2.31 -10.89
CA ASN A 50 2.40 -1.38 -10.99
C ASN A 50 2.26 -0.16 -10.07
N ILE A 51 1.05 0.28 -9.69
CA ILE A 51 0.87 1.42 -8.78
C ILE A 51 1.38 1.08 -7.38
N LEU A 52 0.99 -0.08 -6.84
CA LEU A 52 1.47 -0.53 -5.53
C LEU A 52 2.99 -0.69 -5.54
N MET A 53 3.56 -1.20 -6.65
CA MET A 53 5.00 -1.34 -6.79
C MET A 53 5.72 0.00 -6.85
N ARG A 54 5.25 0.94 -7.69
CA ARG A 54 5.83 2.28 -7.81
C ARG A 54 5.81 3.03 -6.48
N GLU A 55 4.68 2.98 -5.75
CA GLU A 55 4.57 3.68 -4.48
C GLU A 55 5.43 3.03 -3.37
N LEU A 56 5.59 1.71 -3.36
CA LEU A 56 6.43 1.00 -2.39
C LEU A 56 7.93 1.06 -2.69
N LEU A 57 8.30 1.27 -3.94
CA LEU A 57 9.68 1.33 -4.43
C LEU A 57 10.19 2.75 -4.67
N ARG A 58 9.38 3.77 -4.35
CA ARG A 58 9.71 5.19 -4.57
C ARG A 58 11.06 5.64 -3.96
N ASP A 59 11.53 4.98 -2.90
CA ASP A 59 12.81 5.27 -2.22
C ASP A 59 14.00 4.45 -2.75
N GLU A 60 13.74 3.35 -3.46
CA GLU A 60 14.80 2.56 -4.07
C GLU A 60 14.93 3.05 -5.51
N ASN A 61 16.06 3.70 -5.84
CA ASN A 61 16.44 4.06 -7.21
C ASN A 61 16.60 2.79 -8.07
N VAL A 62 15.50 2.09 -8.34
CA VAL A 62 15.42 0.94 -9.23
C VAL A 62 14.81 1.48 -10.51
N ASP A 63 15.64 2.21 -11.24
CA ASP A 63 15.48 2.37 -12.68
C ASP A 63 15.65 0.97 -13.30
N GLN A 64 14.73 0.61 -14.19
CA GLN A 64 14.61 -0.68 -14.89
C GLN A 64 14.15 -1.92 -14.07
N ASP A 65 13.20 -2.66 -14.64
CA ASP A 65 12.71 -4.03 -14.30
C ASP A 65 11.55 -4.24 -13.30
N VAL A 66 10.83 -3.21 -12.87
CA VAL A 66 9.68 -3.42 -11.95
C VAL A 66 8.42 -3.98 -12.64
N THR A 67 8.33 -3.95 -13.97
CA THR A 67 7.11 -4.29 -14.72
C THR A 67 6.71 -5.78 -14.70
N ASP A 68 7.59 -6.70 -14.29
CA ASP A 68 7.35 -8.16 -14.38
C ASP A 68 7.54 -8.97 -13.08
N LEU A 69 7.56 -8.33 -11.91
CA LEU A 69 7.66 -9.07 -10.64
C LEU A 69 6.40 -9.92 -10.43
N SER A 70 6.49 -11.22 -10.11
CA SER A 70 5.30 -12.06 -9.82
C SER A 70 4.66 -11.70 -8.46
N PRO A 71 3.38 -12.04 -8.20
CA PRO A 71 2.73 -11.80 -6.91
C PRO A 71 3.52 -12.38 -5.73
N GLU A 72 4.17 -13.52 -5.92
CA GLU A 72 5.02 -14.20 -4.96
C GLU A 72 6.28 -13.39 -4.69
N SER A 73 6.94 -12.86 -5.72
CA SER A 73 8.11 -12.01 -5.57
C SER A 73 7.78 -10.69 -4.86
N LEU A 74 6.63 -10.08 -5.17
CA LEU A 74 6.16 -8.88 -4.48
C LEU A 74 5.88 -9.16 -3.01
N LYS A 75 5.27 -10.31 -2.70
CA LYS A 75 5.04 -10.74 -1.32
C LYS A 75 6.36 -10.99 -0.59
N ALA A 76 7.32 -11.66 -1.22
CA ALA A 76 8.65 -11.89 -0.65
C ALA A 76 9.38 -10.57 -0.37
N LEU A 77 9.27 -9.60 -1.28
CA LEU A 77 9.83 -8.27 -1.16
C LEU A 77 9.18 -7.45 -0.03
N LEU A 78 7.85 -7.51 0.10
CA LEU A 78 7.13 -6.88 1.22
C LEU A 78 7.49 -7.50 2.57
N LEU A 79 7.85 -8.78 2.59
CA LEU A 79 8.25 -9.51 3.79
C LEU A 79 9.73 -9.34 4.14
N SER A 80 10.58 -9.00 3.17
CA SER A 80 12.02 -8.81 3.41
C SER A 80 12.33 -7.57 4.24
N LYS A 81 11.41 -6.60 4.26
CA LYS A 81 11.54 -5.34 4.99
C LYS A 81 10.29 -5.07 5.81
N LYS A 82 10.44 -4.28 6.87
CA LYS A 82 9.32 -3.84 7.69
C LYS A 82 8.47 -2.86 6.89
N SER A 83 7.34 -3.34 6.36
CA SER A 83 6.47 -2.61 5.44
C SER A 83 5.10 -2.28 6.05
N LEU A 84 4.56 -1.09 5.79
CA LEU A 84 3.21 -0.65 6.15
C LEU A 84 2.38 -0.42 4.89
N VAL A 85 1.29 -1.16 4.73
CA VAL A 85 0.38 -1.02 3.58
C VAL A 85 -0.99 -0.66 4.11
N VAL A 86 -1.55 0.45 3.62
CA VAL A 86 -2.92 0.88 3.88
C VAL A 86 -3.68 0.92 2.56
N LEU A 87 -4.87 0.31 2.55
CA LEU A 87 -5.76 0.12 1.40
C LEU A 87 -7.12 0.80 1.65
#